data_AF-A0A5J9WBM4-F1
#
_entry.id   AF-A0A5J9WBM4-F1
#
_cell.length_a   1.000
_cell.length_b   1.000
_cell.length_c   1.000
_cell.angle_alpha   90.00
_cell.angle_beta   90.00
_cell.angle_gamma   90.00
#
_symmetry.space_group_name_H-M   'P 1'
#
loop_
_entity.id
_entity.type
_entity.pdbx_description
1 polymer ?
#
loop_
_entity_poly.entity_id
_entity_poly.type
_entity_poly.pdbx_seq_one_letter_code
_entity_poly.pdbx_strand_id
1 'polypeptide(L)'
;MAKEDLKAFGLSCDWRRSFITTDMNPFYDAFVQWHMRKLKDGQGEGVLPQEYVLIKIEVIPPFPPKLKALEGRKVYMAAATLRPETMYGQTNCWVLPDGKYGAFEINDTDVFIVTASVPSDSPDDFMALQDLVTKPALRAKFGVKDEWVLPFKVVPIINIPEFGDKSAEKVCFDLKIKSQNDKAKLAKAKTMTYLKGFTDGTMIVGEFNGRKVQEVKALIKNKLLKEGTAVLYSEPEKKVMSRSGDVCVVALTDQWYITYGEAVWKQKAERCLERTRIPWDEQFLVESLSLIQPSIWPITLSLIICKMEISPKSDIPPALLAKMKQEFEYWYPFDIRVSGVSSSLLSRKGGEQG
;
A
#
# COMPACT_ATOMS: atom_id res chain seq x y z
N MET A 1 39.05 -5.52 -11.05
CA MET A 1 38.08 -6.62 -11.06
C MET A 1 37.02 -6.47 -12.15
N ALA A 2 35.88 -5.80 -11.95
CA ALA A 2 34.79 -5.80 -12.97
C ALA A 2 35.21 -5.43 -14.40
N LYS A 3 36.02 -4.37 -14.60
CA LYS A 3 36.49 -3.96 -15.93
C LYS A 3 37.42 -4.99 -16.58
N GLU A 4 38.23 -5.68 -15.78
CA GLU A 4 39.16 -6.71 -16.27
C GLU A 4 38.38 -7.96 -16.67
N ASP A 5 37.41 -8.37 -15.86
CA ASP A 5 36.55 -9.52 -16.14
C ASP A 5 35.75 -9.33 -17.43
N LEU A 6 35.17 -8.15 -17.64
CA LEU A 6 34.42 -7.84 -18.87
C LEU A 6 35.32 -7.73 -20.11
N LYS A 7 36.58 -7.28 -19.94
CA LYS A 7 37.58 -7.31 -21.02
C LYS A 7 38.00 -8.73 -21.36
N ALA A 8 38.21 -9.58 -20.34
CA ALA A 8 38.54 -10.98 -20.52
C ALA A 8 37.39 -11.75 -21.18
N PHE A 9 36.13 -11.39 -20.88
CA PHE A 9 34.95 -11.89 -21.55
C PHE A 9 34.86 -11.47 -23.04
N GLY A 10 35.59 -10.44 -23.45
CA GLY A 10 35.63 -9.97 -24.84
C GLY A 10 34.49 -9.01 -25.20
N LEU A 11 33.96 -8.25 -24.23
CA LEU A 11 32.93 -7.24 -24.54
C LEU A 11 33.46 -6.10 -25.40
N SER A 12 32.73 -5.79 -26.46
CA SER A 12 32.95 -4.63 -27.34
C SER A 12 32.45 -3.33 -26.68
N CYS A 13 33.15 -2.86 -25.64
CA CYS A 13 32.83 -1.62 -24.92
C CYS A 13 33.87 -0.52 -25.15
N ASP A 14 33.43 0.73 -25.33
CA ASP A 14 34.32 1.90 -25.28
C ASP A 14 34.68 2.23 -23.82
N TRP A 15 35.79 1.64 -23.35
CA TRP A 15 36.29 1.76 -21.99
C TRP A 15 36.68 3.18 -21.56
N ARG A 16 36.76 4.15 -22.49
CA ARG A 16 37.04 5.57 -22.20
C ARG A 16 35.82 6.26 -21.59
N ARG A 17 34.62 5.70 -21.80
CA ARG A 17 33.34 6.22 -21.31
C ARG A 17 32.92 5.58 -19.98
N SER A 18 33.80 4.79 -19.35
CA SER A 18 33.52 4.15 -18.05
C SER A 18 33.74 5.13 -16.89
N PHE A 19 32.83 5.14 -15.92
CA PHE A 19 32.91 6.00 -14.73
C PHE A 19 32.26 5.34 -13.51
N ILE A 20 32.46 5.93 -12.33
CA ILE A 20 31.79 5.56 -11.07
C ILE A 20 30.68 6.56 -10.74
N THR A 21 29.67 6.12 -9.98
CA THR A 21 28.42 6.86 -9.75
C THR A 21 28.30 7.52 -8.38
N THR A 22 29.36 7.48 -7.57
CA THR A 22 29.39 8.16 -6.27
C THR A 22 29.99 9.57 -6.43
N ASP A 23 29.90 10.35 -5.35
CA ASP A 23 30.53 11.66 -5.17
C ASP A 23 32.05 11.66 -5.43
N MET A 24 32.70 10.50 -5.31
CA MET A 24 34.10 10.28 -5.70
C MET A 24 34.38 10.65 -7.18
N ASN A 25 33.37 10.70 -8.04
CA ASN A 25 33.48 11.25 -9.39
C ASN A 25 32.81 12.63 -9.47
N PRO A 26 33.60 13.73 -9.42
CA PRO A 26 33.04 15.08 -9.38
C PRO A 26 32.25 15.46 -10.63
N PHE A 27 32.59 14.88 -11.80
CA PHE A 27 31.87 15.14 -13.04
C PHE A 27 30.47 14.52 -13.03
N TYR A 28 30.36 13.30 -12.49
CA TYR A 28 29.07 12.63 -12.36
C TYR A 28 28.21 13.26 -11.27
N ASP A 29 28.81 13.61 -10.14
CA ASP A 29 28.12 14.31 -9.06
C ASP A 29 27.54 15.66 -9.54
N ALA A 30 28.33 16.48 -10.24
CA ALA A 30 27.86 17.74 -10.82
C ALA A 30 26.69 17.55 -11.79
N PHE A 31 26.71 16.48 -12.60
CA PHE A 31 25.61 16.10 -13.48
C PHE A 31 24.34 15.74 -12.69
N VAL A 32 24.46 14.92 -11.64
CA VAL A 32 23.33 14.52 -10.79
C VAL A 32 22.74 15.72 -10.07
N GLN A 33 23.58 16.61 -9.52
CA GLN A 33 23.11 17.83 -8.87
C GLN A 33 22.35 18.75 -9.83
N TRP A 34 22.85 18.93 -11.06
CA TRP A 34 22.14 19.68 -12.10
C TRP A 34 20.78 19.04 -12.39
N HIS A 35 20.73 17.71 -12.49
CA HIS A 35 19.50 17.00 -12.77
C HIS A 35 18.47 17.17 -11.65
N MET A 36 18.87 16.98 -10.39
CA MET A 36 17.98 17.12 -9.24
C MET A 36 17.47 18.55 -9.09
N ARG A 37 18.29 19.56 -9.40
CA ARG A 37 17.85 20.97 -9.46
C ARG A 37 16.75 21.17 -10.50
N LYS A 38 16.83 20.53 -11.67
CA LYS A 38 15.78 20.59 -12.69
C LYS A 38 14.50 19.85 -12.30
N LEU A 39 14.62 18.78 -11.50
CA LEU A 39 13.46 18.07 -10.97
C LEU A 39 12.75 18.84 -9.86
N LYS A 40 13.49 19.59 -9.03
CA LYS A 40 12.94 20.39 -7.91
C LYS A 40 11.94 21.47 -8.36
N ASP A 41 12.03 21.93 -9.61
CA ASP A 41 11.10 22.91 -10.17
C ASP A 41 9.69 22.31 -10.45
N GLY A 42 9.51 20.99 -10.30
CA GLY A 42 8.21 20.31 -10.34
C GLY A 42 7.66 20.05 -8.93
N GLN A 43 6.39 20.42 -8.70
CA GLN A 43 5.66 20.09 -7.46
C GLN A 43 4.81 18.85 -7.67
N GLY A 44 4.67 18.02 -6.63
CA GLY A 44 3.67 16.96 -6.64
C GLY A 44 3.62 16.14 -5.34
N GLU A 45 2.53 15.40 -5.20
CA GLU A 45 2.23 14.55 -4.05
C GLU A 45 2.71 13.11 -4.28
N GLY A 46 3.07 12.45 -3.17
CA GLY A 46 3.72 11.15 -3.15
C GLY A 46 2.77 9.95 -3.22
N VAL A 47 3.35 8.77 -3.47
CA VAL A 47 2.65 7.49 -3.41
C VAL A 47 2.38 7.13 -1.95
N LEU A 48 1.13 6.80 -1.64
CA LEU A 48 0.68 6.50 -0.29
C LEU A 48 0.85 5.00 0.05
N PRO A 49 1.23 4.66 1.30
CA PRO A 49 1.23 3.28 1.78
C PRO A 49 -0.18 2.69 1.81
N GLN A 50 -0.31 1.38 2.06
CA GLN A 50 -1.62 0.79 2.34
C GLN A 50 -2.14 1.38 3.66
N GLU A 51 -3.24 2.11 3.56
CA GLU A 51 -3.88 2.77 4.68
C GLU A 51 -5.00 1.93 5.28
N TYR A 52 -4.96 1.80 6.60
CA TYR A 52 -6.00 1.24 7.45
C TYR A 52 -6.61 2.32 8.34
N VAL A 53 -7.87 2.13 8.70
CA VAL A 53 -8.54 2.96 9.69
C VAL A 53 -8.49 2.20 11.02
N LEU A 54 -7.80 2.75 12.01
CA LEU A 54 -7.70 2.18 13.35
C LEU A 54 -8.83 2.74 14.20
N ILE A 55 -9.84 1.92 14.47
CA ILE A 55 -11.01 2.27 15.26
C ILE A 55 -10.66 2.20 16.74
N LYS A 56 -11.00 3.24 17.50
CA LYS A 56 -10.82 3.28 18.95
C LYS A 56 -12.10 2.80 19.63
N ILE A 57 -12.02 1.67 20.32
CA ILE A 57 -13.11 1.13 21.13
C ILE A 57 -12.78 1.39 22.59
N GLU A 58 -13.49 2.32 23.23
CA GLU A 58 -13.25 2.66 24.64
C GLU A 58 -13.63 1.49 25.55
N VAL A 59 -12.72 1.09 26.45
CA VAL A 59 -13.00 0.12 27.49
C VAL A 59 -13.75 0.85 28.61
N ILE A 60 -14.98 0.42 28.88
CA ILE A 60 -15.82 1.02 29.92
C ILE A 60 -15.56 0.30 31.26
N PRO A 61 -15.48 1.01 32.39
CA PRO A 61 -15.41 0.39 33.71
C PRO A 61 -16.61 -0.54 34.00
N PRO A 62 -16.43 -1.61 34.80
CA PRO A 62 -15.25 -1.96 35.58
C PRO A 62 -14.15 -2.61 34.74
N PHE A 63 -12.90 -2.20 34.97
CA PHE A 63 -11.76 -2.77 34.27
C PHE A 63 -11.48 -4.22 34.72
N PRO A 64 -11.11 -5.11 33.79
CA PRO A 64 -10.57 -6.41 34.12
C PRO A 64 -9.36 -6.28 35.07
N PRO A 65 -9.09 -7.29 35.93
CA PRO A 65 -8.01 -7.20 36.93
C PRO A 65 -6.64 -6.79 36.35
N LYS A 66 -6.33 -7.20 35.12
CA LYS A 66 -5.08 -6.86 34.43
C LYS A 66 -4.98 -5.40 33.96
N LEU A 67 -6.11 -4.71 33.78
CA LEU A 67 -6.17 -3.31 33.36
C LEU A 67 -6.38 -2.35 34.54
N LYS A 68 -6.42 -2.87 35.77
CA LYS A 68 -6.64 -2.07 36.98
C LYS A 68 -5.58 -0.97 37.17
N ALA A 69 -4.34 -1.22 36.77
CA ALA A 69 -3.25 -0.24 36.83
C ALA A 69 -3.48 0.98 35.90
N LEU A 70 -4.41 0.87 34.95
CA LEU A 70 -4.76 1.93 34.00
C LEU A 70 -6.01 2.72 34.44
N GLU A 71 -6.51 2.49 35.65
CA GLU A 71 -7.58 3.29 36.25
C GLU A 71 -7.21 4.79 36.24
N GLY A 72 -8.15 5.62 35.83
CA GLY A 72 -7.96 7.07 35.67
C GLY A 72 -7.47 7.51 34.29
N ARG A 73 -7.08 6.57 33.41
CA ARG A 73 -6.75 6.84 31.99
C ARG A 73 -7.87 6.38 31.05
N LYS A 74 -7.89 6.90 29.83
CA LYS A 74 -8.77 6.42 28.77
C LYS A 74 -8.12 5.26 28.04
N VAL A 75 -8.69 4.08 28.19
CA VAL A 75 -8.14 2.85 27.59
C VAL A 75 -8.94 2.50 26.35
N TYR A 76 -8.27 2.36 25.21
CA TYR A 76 -8.87 2.04 23.93
C TYR A 76 -8.34 0.70 23.42
N MET A 77 -9.24 -0.19 22.99
CA MET A 77 -8.87 -1.27 22.09
C MET A 77 -8.82 -0.72 20.66
N ALA A 78 -7.66 -0.83 20.03
CA ALA A 78 -7.42 -0.30 18.70
C ALA A 78 -7.53 -1.42 17.66
N ALA A 79 -8.55 -1.37 16.81
CA ALA A 79 -8.84 -2.37 15.79
C ALA A 79 -8.67 -1.80 14.38
N ALA A 80 -7.81 -2.42 13.56
CA ALA A 80 -7.56 -1.96 12.20
C ALA A 80 -8.58 -2.53 11.22
N THR A 81 -9.20 -1.67 10.42
CA THR A 81 -10.14 -2.06 9.37
C THR A 81 -9.83 -1.39 8.02
N LEU A 82 -10.10 -2.13 6.94
CA LEU A 82 -10.11 -1.59 5.57
C LEU A 82 -11.50 -1.15 5.12
N ARG A 83 -12.52 -1.37 5.95
CA ARG A 83 -13.95 -1.15 5.64
C ARG A 83 -14.63 -0.30 6.71
N PRO A 84 -14.24 0.98 6.85
CA PRO A 84 -14.84 1.86 7.85
C PRO A 84 -16.37 2.01 7.68
N GLU A 85 -16.92 1.75 6.49
CA GLU A 85 -18.36 1.77 6.26
C GLU A 85 -19.14 0.68 7.01
N THR A 86 -18.49 -0.41 7.42
CA THR A 86 -19.15 -1.53 8.12
C THR A 86 -19.30 -1.29 9.61
N MET A 87 -18.75 -0.19 10.14
CA MET A 87 -18.72 0.08 11.58
C MET A 87 -20.10 0.29 12.21
N TYR A 88 -21.12 0.65 11.41
CA TYR A 88 -22.53 0.71 11.89
C TYR A 88 -23.08 -0.67 12.30
N GLY A 89 -22.46 -1.77 11.87
CA GLY A 89 -22.91 -3.14 12.09
C GLY A 89 -22.12 -3.89 13.16
N GLN A 90 -21.33 -3.21 13.98
CA GLN A 90 -20.55 -3.84 15.04
C GLN A 90 -21.45 -4.49 16.09
N THR A 91 -21.20 -5.78 16.36
CA THR A 91 -21.86 -6.54 17.43
C THR A 91 -20.97 -6.72 18.65
N ASN A 92 -19.67 -6.93 18.41
CA ASN A 92 -18.66 -7.23 19.42
C ASN A 92 -17.25 -6.93 18.86
N CYS A 93 -16.23 -7.04 19.72
CA CYS A 93 -14.83 -6.95 19.32
C CYS A 93 -14.13 -8.30 19.53
N TRP A 94 -13.36 -8.75 18.53
CA TRP A 94 -12.68 -10.03 18.57
C TRP A 94 -11.24 -9.89 19.08
N VAL A 95 -10.87 -10.78 19.99
CA VAL A 95 -9.51 -10.90 20.52
C VAL A 95 -9.08 -12.37 20.46
N LEU A 96 -7.79 -12.61 20.18
CA LEU A 96 -7.20 -13.94 20.25
C LEU A 96 -6.88 -14.26 21.73
N PRO A 97 -7.45 -15.32 22.33
CA PRO A 97 -7.20 -15.64 23.74
C PRO A 97 -5.72 -15.89 24.05
N ASP A 98 -4.99 -16.49 23.11
CA ASP A 98 -3.56 -16.81 23.22
C ASP A 98 -2.67 -15.74 22.58
N GLY A 99 -3.26 -14.62 22.13
CA GLY A 99 -2.53 -13.49 21.54
C GLY A 99 -1.72 -12.73 22.57
N LYS A 100 -0.56 -12.20 22.15
CA LYS A 100 0.25 -11.30 22.98
C LYS A 100 -0.16 -9.85 22.70
N TYR A 101 -0.85 -9.25 23.66
CA TYR A 101 -1.29 -7.87 23.61
C TYR A 101 -0.37 -6.99 24.47
N GLY A 102 -0.08 -5.79 23.99
CA GLY A 102 0.59 -4.74 24.75
C GLY A 102 -0.36 -3.56 24.96
N ALA A 103 -0.23 -2.90 26.11
CA ALA A 103 -0.84 -1.61 26.37
C ALA A 103 0.25 -0.54 26.23
N PHE A 104 0.03 0.42 25.33
CA PHE A 104 1.00 1.46 25.02
C PHE A 104 0.38 2.82 25.26
N GLU A 105 1.10 3.69 25.96
CA GLU A 105 0.71 5.09 26.16
C GLU A 105 0.94 5.84 24.85
N ILE A 106 -0.12 6.40 24.28
CA ILE A 106 -0.04 7.17 23.02
C ILE A 106 0.18 8.65 23.32
N ASN A 107 -0.42 9.13 24.41
CA ASN A 107 -0.25 10.46 24.97
C ASN A 107 -0.50 10.39 26.49
N ASP A 108 -0.49 11.54 27.16
CA ASP A 108 -0.65 11.62 28.62
C ASP A 108 -1.99 11.03 29.12
N THR A 109 -3.03 10.94 28.28
CA THR A 109 -4.38 10.52 28.67
C THR A 109 -4.80 9.15 28.14
N ASP A 110 -4.31 8.78 26.96
CA ASP A 110 -4.85 7.69 26.15
C ASP A 110 -3.88 6.51 26.08
N VAL A 111 -4.40 5.32 26.36
CA VAL A 111 -3.66 4.05 26.32
C VAL A 111 -4.30 3.14 25.29
N PHE A 112 -3.52 2.65 24.33
CA PHE A 112 -4.01 1.75 23.30
C PHE A 112 -3.59 0.32 23.60
N ILE A 113 -4.56 -0.59 23.56
CA ILE A 113 -4.34 -2.04 23.58
C ILE A 113 -4.28 -2.50 22.13
N VAL A 114 -3.11 -2.97 21.70
CA VAL A 114 -2.86 -3.46 20.35
C VAL A 114 -2.12 -4.79 20.37
N THR A 115 -2.29 -5.57 19.30
CA THR A 115 -1.55 -6.81 19.03
C THR A 115 -0.83 -6.66 17.69
N ALA A 116 0.20 -7.49 17.48
CA ALA A 116 0.81 -7.65 16.17
C ALA A 116 -0.23 -8.29 15.22
N SER A 117 -0.89 -7.45 14.42
CA SER A 117 -1.73 -7.75 13.24
C SER A 117 -2.65 -8.97 13.34
N VAL A 118 -3.95 -8.73 13.59
CA VAL A 118 -5.01 -9.71 13.34
C VAL A 118 -6.22 -8.98 12.75
N PRO A 119 -6.41 -8.99 11.43
CA PRO A 119 -7.55 -8.33 10.80
C PRO A 119 -8.81 -9.19 10.93
N SER A 120 -9.78 -8.75 11.74
CA SER A 120 -11.13 -9.31 11.79
C SER A 120 -12.12 -8.33 11.18
N ASP A 121 -12.60 -8.64 9.98
CA ASP A 121 -13.78 -8.05 9.33
C ASP A 121 -14.12 -8.96 8.14
N SER A 122 -14.96 -9.98 8.35
CA SER A 122 -15.21 -11.02 7.35
C SER A 122 -16.33 -12.00 7.74
N PRO A 123 -16.85 -12.83 6.82
CA PRO A 123 -17.45 -14.14 7.11
C PRO A 123 -16.87 -14.91 8.33
N ASP A 124 -15.59 -14.71 8.63
CA ASP A 124 -14.94 -15.19 9.87
C ASP A 124 -15.71 -14.76 11.15
N ASP A 125 -16.15 -13.50 11.24
CA ASP A 125 -16.83 -12.93 12.41
C ASP A 125 -18.22 -13.54 12.62
N PHE A 126 -18.96 -13.72 11.52
CA PHE A 126 -20.27 -14.38 11.56
C PHE A 126 -20.13 -15.82 12.07
N MET A 127 -19.14 -16.55 11.56
CA MET A 127 -18.92 -17.93 11.99
C MET A 127 -18.41 -18.03 13.43
N ALA A 128 -17.55 -17.11 13.87
CA ALA A 128 -17.09 -17.05 15.26
C ALA A 128 -18.24 -16.74 16.23
N LEU A 129 -19.14 -15.80 15.87
CA LEU A 129 -20.34 -15.51 16.66
C LEU A 129 -21.27 -16.72 16.70
N GLN A 130 -21.51 -17.36 15.55
CA GLN A 130 -22.34 -18.55 15.46
C GLN A 130 -21.77 -19.73 16.27
N ASP A 131 -20.44 -19.92 16.27
CA ASP A 131 -19.77 -20.93 17.08
C ASP A 131 -19.97 -20.65 18.59
N LEU A 132 -19.95 -19.38 19.04
CA LEU A 132 -20.24 -19.03 20.45
C LEU A 132 -21.72 -19.23 20.82
N VAL A 133 -22.65 -18.87 19.93
CA VAL A 133 -24.09 -19.07 20.13
C VAL A 133 -24.39 -20.56 20.26
N THR A 134 -23.89 -21.37 19.32
CA THR A 134 -24.20 -22.80 19.21
C THR A 134 -23.48 -23.68 20.23
N LYS A 135 -22.29 -23.29 20.72
CA LYS A 135 -21.47 -24.12 21.62
C LYS A 135 -21.33 -23.45 23.00
N PRO A 136 -22.22 -23.73 23.97
CA PRO A 136 -22.10 -23.26 25.36
C PRO A 136 -20.75 -23.62 26.00
N ALA A 137 -20.15 -24.75 25.61
CA ALA A 137 -18.84 -25.17 26.10
C ALA A 137 -17.70 -24.18 25.74
N LEU A 138 -17.78 -23.52 24.59
CA LEU A 138 -16.80 -22.48 24.23
C LEU A 138 -16.98 -21.23 25.10
N ARG A 139 -18.22 -20.83 25.38
CA ARG A 139 -18.54 -19.73 26.30
C ARG A 139 -17.98 -20.01 27.70
N ALA A 140 -18.22 -21.22 28.23
CA ALA A 140 -17.69 -21.65 29.51
C ALA A 140 -16.15 -21.67 29.53
N LYS A 141 -15.50 -22.18 28.47
CA LYS A 141 -14.03 -22.24 28.35
C LYS A 141 -13.38 -20.86 28.47
N PHE A 142 -13.99 -19.83 27.88
CA PHE A 142 -13.44 -18.47 27.84
C PHE A 142 -14.07 -17.52 28.87
N GLY A 143 -14.99 -17.99 29.71
CA GLY A 143 -15.69 -17.17 30.69
C GLY A 143 -16.61 -16.10 30.09
N VAL A 144 -17.11 -16.33 28.87
CA VAL A 144 -18.02 -15.41 28.16
C VAL A 144 -19.45 -15.62 28.66
N LYS A 145 -20.11 -14.54 29.09
CA LYS A 145 -21.50 -14.57 29.56
C LYS A 145 -22.49 -14.64 28.40
N ASP A 146 -23.63 -15.27 28.65
CA ASP A 146 -24.73 -15.40 27.69
C ASP A 146 -25.27 -14.04 27.23
N GLU A 147 -25.33 -13.07 28.15
CA GLU A 147 -25.72 -11.68 27.89
C GLU A 147 -24.81 -10.96 26.89
N TRP A 148 -23.57 -11.40 26.74
CA TRP A 148 -22.60 -10.79 25.82
C TRP A 148 -22.68 -11.33 24.40
N VAL A 149 -23.49 -12.37 24.17
CA VAL A 149 -23.54 -13.09 22.88
C VAL A 149 -24.97 -13.21 22.37
N LEU A 150 -25.88 -13.75 23.19
CA LEU A 150 -27.24 -14.11 22.74
C LEU A 150 -28.11 -12.93 22.28
N PRO A 151 -28.02 -11.72 22.88
CA PRO A 151 -28.82 -10.58 22.44
C PRO A 151 -28.36 -9.99 21.10
N PHE A 152 -27.10 -10.19 20.73
CA PHE A 152 -26.49 -9.55 19.57
C PHE A 152 -26.77 -10.35 18.30
N LYS A 153 -27.57 -9.77 17.40
CA LYS A 153 -27.89 -10.33 16.09
C LYS A 153 -27.17 -9.55 15.01
N VAL A 154 -26.96 -10.21 13.86
CA VAL A 154 -26.38 -9.57 12.67
C VAL A 154 -27.22 -8.35 12.28
N VAL A 155 -26.57 -7.19 12.29
CA VAL A 155 -27.17 -5.92 11.87
C VAL A 155 -27.00 -5.79 10.36
N PRO A 156 -28.10 -5.71 9.58
CA PRO A 156 -28.00 -5.50 8.15
C PRO A 156 -27.54 -4.06 7.88
N ILE A 157 -26.42 -3.92 7.16
CA ILE A 157 -25.79 -2.61 6.91
C ILE A 157 -25.65 -2.22 5.44
N ILE A 158 -25.46 -3.24 4.58
CA ILE A 158 -25.23 -3.07 3.16
C ILE A 158 -26.10 -4.09 2.45
N ASN A 159 -26.93 -3.62 1.52
CA ASN A 159 -27.61 -4.46 0.56
C ASN A 159 -26.67 -4.72 -0.61
N ILE A 160 -26.43 -6.01 -0.91
CA ILE A 160 -25.80 -6.42 -2.16
C ILE A 160 -26.91 -7.08 -2.99
N PRO A 161 -27.26 -6.60 -4.19
CA PRO A 161 -28.42 -7.11 -4.94
C PRO A 161 -28.48 -8.63 -5.09
N GLU A 162 -27.32 -9.28 -5.24
CA GLU A 162 -27.22 -10.74 -5.36
C GLU A 162 -27.35 -11.48 -4.03
N PHE A 163 -26.86 -10.89 -2.93
CA PHE A 163 -26.78 -11.56 -1.63
C PHE A 163 -27.82 -11.07 -0.59
N GLY A 164 -28.53 -9.97 -0.88
CA GLY A 164 -29.45 -9.31 0.03
C GLY A 164 -28.75 -8.49 1.12
N ASP A 165 -29.51 -8.16 2.16
CA ASP A 165 -29.10 -7.30 3.29
C ASP A 165 -28.15 -7.98 4.29
N LYS A 166 -28.05 -9.31 4.22
CA LYS A 166 -27.22 -10.16 5.09
C LYS A 166 -26.29 -11.03 4.27
N SER A 167 -25.44 -10.37 3.49
CA SER A 167 -24.57 -11.02 2.52
C SER A 167 -23.63 -12.07 3.13
N ALA A 168 -23.03 -11.80 4.29
CA ALA A 168 -22.16 -12.75 4.98
C ALA A 168 -22.90 -14.04 5.40
N GLU A 169 -24.11 -13.91 5.95
CA GLU A 169 -24.94 -15.03 6.37
C GLU A 169 -25.31 -15.91 5.17
N LYS A 170 -25.82 -15.30 4.09
CA LYS A 170 -26.22 -16.02 2.88
C LYS A 170 -25.04 -16.78 2.25
N VAL A 171 -23.89 -16.13 2.09
CA VAL A 171 -22.72 -16.77 1.48
C VAL A 171 -22.16 -17.90 2.36
N CYS A 172 -22.21 -17.77 3.68
CA CYS A 172 -21.81 -18.86 4.59
C CYS A 172 -22.75 -20.06 4.47
N PHE A 173 -24.06 -19.84 4.33
CA PHE A 173 -25.04 -20.90 4.08
C PHE A 173 -24.83 -21.57 2.71
N ASP A 174 -24.65 -20.79 1.65
CA ASP A 174 -24.45 -21.29 0.29
C ASP A 174 -23.18 -22.16 0.18
N LEU A 175 -22.10 -21.76 0.86
CA LEU A 175 -20.85 -22.51 0.93
C LEU A 175 -20.84 -23.64 1.97
N LYS A 176 -21.95 -23.81 2.71
CA LYS A 176 -22.12 -24.82 3.78
C LYS A 176 -20.95 -24.80 4.77
N ILE A 177 -20.59 -23.61 5.24
CA ILE A 177 -19.54 -23.41 6.24
C ILE A 177 -20.10 -23.80 7.61
N LYS A 178 -19.40 -24.68 8.33
CA LYS A 178 -19.91 -25.23 9.61
C LYS A 178 -19.13 -24.76 10.82
N SER A 179 -17.90 -24.27 10.64
CA SER A 179 -17.09 -23.74 11.72
C SER A 179 -16.12 -22.67 11.23
N GLN A 180 -15.69 -21.79 12.15
CA GLN A 180 -14.62 -20.83 11.91
C GLN A 180 -13.28 -21.46 11.46
N ASN A 181 -13.10 -22.77 11.61
CA ASN A 181 -11.89 -23.48 11.20
C ASN A 181 -11.82 -23.78 9.69
N ASP A 182 -12.91 -23.58 8.94
CA ASP A 182 -13.00 -23.83 7.49
C ASP A 182 -12.30 -22.72 6.65
N LYS A 183 -11.02 -22.44 6.94
CA LYS A 183 -10.26 -21.27 6.44
C LYS A 183 -10.33 -21.07 4.92
N ALA A 184 -10.26 -22.13 4.14
CA ALA A 184 -10.30 -22.04 2.68
C ALA A 184 -11.66 -21.56 2.16
N LYS A 185 -12.76 -22.06 2.75
CA LYS A 185 -14.12 -21.64 2.38
C LYS A 185 -14.41 -20.22 2.85
N LEU A 186 -13.92 -19.86 4.03
CA LEU A 186 -14.03 -18.51 4.58
C LEU A 186 -13.26 -17.48 3.75
N ALA A 187 -12.05 -17.81 3.32
CA ALA A 187 -11.30 -16.95 2.40
C ALA A 187 -12.06 -16.72 1.09
N LYS A 188 -12.65 -17.77 0.50
CA LYS A 188 -13.49 -17.65 -0.69
C LYS A 188 -14.74 -16.78 -0.45
N ALA A 189 -15.43 -17.00 0.68
CA ALA A 189 -16.58 -16.21 1.10
C ALA A 189 -16.21 -14.71 1.23
N LYS A 190 -15.07 -14.43 1.86
CA LYS A 190 -14.53 -13.09 2.07
C LYS A 190 -14.29 -12.38 0.75
N THR A 191 -13.55 -13.01 -0.17
CA THR A 191 -13.25 -12.40 -1.47
C THR A 191 -14.52 -12.08 -2.26
N MET A 192 -15.50 -13.00 -2.30
CA MET A 192 -16.76 -12.78 -3.01
C MET A 192 -17.59 -11.64 -2.42
N THR A 193 -17.75 -11.62 -1.09
CA THR A 193 -18.55 -10.59 -0.40
C THR A 193 -17.87 -9.22 -0.40
N TYR A 194 -16.53 -9.18 -0.31
CA TYR A 194 -15.75 -7.96 -0.27
C TYR A 194 -15.78 -7.24 -1.62
N LEU A 195 -15.46 -7.94 -2.71
CA LEU A 195 -15.41 -7.35 -4.04
C LEU A 195 -16.79 -6.83 -4.47
N LYS A 196 -17.82 -7.68 -4.36
CA LYS A 196 -19.20 -7.33 -4.73
C LYS A 196 -19.80 -6.27 -3.79
N GLY A 197 -19.44 -6.31 -2.51
CA GLY A 197 -19.86 -5.29 -1.54
C GLY A 197 -19.30 -3.90 -1.86
N PHE A 198 -18.09 -3.83 -2.43
CA PHE A 198 -17.49 -2.57 -2.83
C PHE A 198 -18.10 -2.02 -4.14
N THR A 199 -18.32 -2.87 -5.14
CA THR A 199 -18.85 -2.45 -6.46
C THR A 199 -20.35 -2.18 -6.43
N ASP A 200 -21.11 -3.12 -5.88
CA ASP A 200 -22.56 -3.15 -6.04
C ASP A 200 -23.32 -2.79 -4.77
N GLY A 201 -22.63 -2.79 -3.62
CA GLY A 201 -23.21 -2.54 -2.31
C GLY A 201 -23.82 -1.14 -2.16
N THR A 202 -25.02 -1.11 -1.57
CA THR A 202 -25.73 0.11 -1.19
C THR A 202 -25.95 0.13 0.31
N MET A 203 -25.67 1.26 0.96
CA MET A 203 -25.91 1.44 2.40
C MET A 203 -27.41 1.43 2.70
N ILE A 204 -27.81 0.75 3.78
CA ILE A 204 -29.21 0.71 4.25
C ILE A 204 -29.43 1.38 5.61
N VAL A 205 -28.35 1.80 6.27
CA VAL A 205 -28.39 2.42 7.62
C VAL A 205 -27.57 3.69 7.68
N GLY A 206 -27.93 4.52 8.66
CA GLY A 206 -27.24 5.77 8.96
C GLY A 206 -27.59 6.90 8.00
N GLU A 207 -26.83 7.98 8.10
CA GLU A 207 -27.00 9.21 7.31
C GLU A 207 -26.71 9.04 5.79
N PHE A 208 -26.11 7.91 5.42
CA PHE A 208 -25.75 7.59 4.04
C PHE A 208 -26.67 6.54 3.40
N ASN A 209 -27.84 6.28 3.98
CA ASN A 209 -28.82 5.34 3.44
C ASN A 209 -29.15 5.64 1.96
N GLY A 210 -29.14 4.60 1.13
CA GLY A 210 -29.39 4.66 -0.32
C GLY A 210 -28.19 5.01 -1.18
N ARG A 211 -27.02 5.32 -0.60
CA ARG A 211 -25.79 5.65 -1.35
C ARG A 211 -24.90 4.43 -1.56
N LYS A 212 -24.09 4.47 -2.62
CA LYS A 212 -23.12 3.41 -2.96
C LYS A 212 -21.95 3.38 -1.99
N VAL A 213 -21.52 2.17 -1.62
CA VAL A 213 -20.40 1.92 -0.69
C VAL A 213 -19.11 2.63 -1.14
N GLN A 214 -18.79 2.59 -2.43
CA GLN A 214 -17.61 3.22 -3.00
C GLN A 214 -17.54 4.73 -2.72
N GLU A 215 -18.67 5.43 -2.74
CA GLU A 215 -18.73 6.87 -2.47
C GLU A 215 -18.64 7.16 -0.97
N VAL A 216 -19.35 6.39 -0.15
CA VAL A 216 -19.49 6.68 1.28
C VAL A 216 -18.27 6.27 2.09
N LYS A 217 -17.47 5.30 1.61
CA LYS A 217 -16.29 4.80 2.32
C LYS A 217 -15.33 5.92 2.70
N ALA A 218 -15.04 6.83 1.76
CA ALA A 218 -14.17 7.97 2.02
C ALA A 218 -14.82 9.00 2.98
N LEU A 219 -16.13 9.22 2.86
CA LEU A 219 -16.88 10.15 3.72
C LEU A 219 -16.92 9.67 5.18
N ILE A 220 -17.22 8.39 5.40
CA ILE A 220 -17.26 7.78 6.73
C ILE A 220 -15.86 7.76 7.33
N LYS A 221 -14.83 7.38 6.56
CA LYS A 221 -13.42 7.47 7.01
C LYS A 221 -13.10 8.88 7.51
N ASN A 222 -13.37 9.91 6.70
CA ASN A 222 -13.07 11.29 7.06
C ASN A 222 -13.87 11.77 8.28
N LYS A 223 -15.13 11.31 8.41
CA LYS A 223 -15.97 11.59 9.58
C LYS A 223 -15.38 11.00 10.85
N LEU A 224 -15.03 9.72 10.86
CA LEU A 224 -14.43 9.03 12.02
C LEU A 224 -13.09 9.68 12.44
N LEU A 225 -12.28 10.10 11.48
CA LEU A 225 -11.04 10.84 11.74
C LEU A 225 -11.33 12.22 12.37
N LYS A 226 -12.33 12.94 11.85
CA LYS A 226 -12.70 14.28 12.36
C LYS A 226 -13.30 14.23 13.77
N GLU A 227 -14.06 13.19 14.09
CA GLU A 227 -14.62 12.95 15.41
C GLU A 227 -13.57 12.43 16.42
N GLY A 228 -12.39 12.05 15.93
CA GLY A 228 -11.32 11.49 16.75
C GLY A 228 -11.64 10.09 17.27
N THR A 229 -12.64 9.39 16.70
CA THR A 229 -13.01 8.00 17.03
C THR A 229 -12.17 6.97 16.27
N ALA A 230 -11.42 7.42 15.25
CA ALA A 230 -10.44 6.62 14.54
C ALA A 230 -9.14 7.38 14.28
N VAL A 231 -8.05 6.65 14.03
CA VAL A 231 -6.76 7.20 13.58
C VAL A 231 -6.28 6.47 12.32
N LEU A 232 -5.47 7.15 11.51
CA LEU A 232 -4.88 6.54 10.32
C LEU A 232 -3.69 5.66 10.74
N TYR A 233 -3.66 4.43 10.26
CA TYR A 233 -2.57 3.49 10.48
C TYR A 233 -2.11 2.93 9.14
N SER A 234 -0.80 2.73 8.96
CA SER A 234 -0.24 2.21 7.73
C SER A 234 0.72 1.08 8.05
N GLU A 235 0.62 0.00 7.28
CA GLU A 235 1.53 -1.14 7.39
C GLU A 235 1.96 -1.64 6.01
N PRO A 236 3.13 -2.27 5.88
CA PRO A 236 3.52 -2.92 4.63
C PRO A 236 2.56 -4.07 4.32
N GLU A 237 2.07 -4.16 3.08
CA GLU A 237 1.13 -5.23 2.64
C GLU A 237 1.70 -6.63 2.90
N LYS A 238 3.01 -6.78 2.83
CA LYS A 238 3.75 -8.02 3.10
C LYS A 238 4.94 -7.71 3.98
N LYS A 239 5.42 -8.72 4.71
CA LYS A 239 6.65 -8.60 5.49
C LYS A 239 7.81 -8.19 4.57
N VAL A 240 8.35 -7.00 4.80
CA VAL A 240 9.52 -6.48 4.08
C VAL A 240 10.74 -6.59 5.01
N MET A 241 11.83 -7.13 4.48
CA MET A 241 13.10 -7.24 5.20
C MET A 241 14.12 -6.27 4.60
N SER A 242 14.82 -5.53 5.44
CA SER A 242 15.95 -4.69 5.02
C SER A 242 17.17 -5.55 4.67
N ARG A 243 18.17 -4.94 4.03
CA ARG A 243 19.47 -5.59 3.81
C ARG A 243 20.25 -5.84 5.10
N SER A 244 19.98 -5.08 6.16
CA SER A 244 20.57 -5.30 7.49
C SER A 244 19.94 -6.46 8.25
N GLY A 245 18.82 -7.02 7.76
CA GLY A 245 18.08 -8.11 8.41
C GLY A 245 16.95 -7.64 9.32
N ASP A 246 16.66 -6.34 9.35
CA ASP A 246 15.57 -5.75 10.14
C ASP A 246 14.23 -5.88 9.41
N VAL A 247 13.15 -6.00 10.18
CA VAL A 247 11.77 -5.97 9.63
C VAL A 247 11.39 -4.52 9.38
N CYS A 248 11.08 -4.17 8.14
CA CYS A 248 10.69 -2.81 7.78
C CYS A 248 9.27 -2.49 8.26
N VAL A 249 9.07 -1.22 8.64
CA VAL A 249 7.78 -0.64 9.02
C VAL A 249 7.49 0.58 8.14
N VAL A 250 6.23 1.02 8.09
CA VAL A 250 5.88 2.30 7.44
C VAL A 250 6.13 3.42 8.44
N ALA A 251 6.91 4.42 8.03
CA ALA A 251 7.18 5.60 8.82
C ALA A 251 6.70 6.84 8.06
N LEU A 252 5.97 7.72 8.75
CA LEU A 252 5.66 9.05 8.26
C LEU A 252 6.81 9.98 8.65
N THR A 253 7.71 10.23 7.69
CA THR A 253 8.90 11.06 7.90
C THR A 253 9.05 12.07 6.77
N ASP A 254 9.62 13.22 7.09
CA ASP A 254 10.04 14.18 6.08
C ASP A 254 11.13 13.55 5.20
N GLN A 255 10.81 13.37 3.91
CA GLN A 255 11.73 12.79 2.94
C GLN A 255 11.58 13.44 1.57
N TRP A 256 12.67 13.49 0.82
CA TRP A 256 12.62 13.86 -0.60
C TRP A 256 12.06 12.68 -1.41
N TYR A 257 11.06 12.92 -2.24
CA TYR A 257 10.50 11.92 -3.14
C TYR A 257 10.28 12.52 -4.53
N ILE A 258 10.19 11.65 -5.55
CA ILE A 258 9.91 12.02 -6.94
C ILE A 258 8.44 11.70 -7.25
N THR A 259 7.77 12.64 -7.91
CA THR A 259 6.32 12.68 -8.08
C THR A 259 5.85 11.99 -9.35
N TYR A 260 6.14 10.70 -9.50
CA TYR A 260 5.76 9.93 -10.68
C TYR A 260 4.25 9.87 -10.94
N GLY A 261 3.42 10.14 -9.93
CA GLY A 261 1.96 10.15 -10.01
C GLY A 261 1.36 11.39 -10.69
N GLU A 262 2.16 12.42 -11.01
CA GLU A 262 1.64 13.63 -11.63
C GLU A 262 1.03 13.33 -13.01
N ALA A 263 -0.25 13.66 -13.21
CA ALA A 263 -1.01 13.28 -14.40
C ALA A 263 -0.36 13.76 -15.71
N VAL A 264 0.17 14.99 -15.72
CA VAL A 264 0.85 15.57 -16.89
C VAL A 264 2.13 14.81 -17.21
N TRP A 265 2.89 14.41 -16.18
CA TRP A 265 4.13 13.66 -16.38
C TRP A 265 3.84 12.21 -16.82
N LYS A 266 2.87 11.56 -16.19
CA LYS A 266 2.40 10.23 -16.55
C LYS A 266 1.97 10.15 -18.02
N GLN A 267 1.16 11.10 -18.49
CA GLN A 267 0.72 11.14 -19.90
C GLN A 267 1.88 11.37 -20.88
N LYS A 268 2.91 12.12 -20.48
CA LYS A 268 4.14 12.27 -21.30
C LYS A 268 4.91 10.94 -21.37
N ALA A 269 5.04 10.25 -20.25
CA ALA A 269 5.71 8.96 -20.18
C ALA A 269 4.99 7.87 -21.00
N GLU A 270 3.66 7.82 -20.92
CA GLU A 270 2.82 6.91 -21.71
C GLU A 270 2.99 7.14 -23.23
N ARG A 271 2.99 8.40 -23.67
CA ARG A 271 3.28 8.76 -25.07
C ARG A 271 4.68 8.34 -25.53
N CYS A 272 5.68 8.36 -24.64
CA CYS A 272 7.00 7.84 -24.94
C CYS A 272 7.01 6.31 -25.04
N LEU A 273 6.24 5.64 -24.18
CA LEU A 273 6.10 4.18 -24.16
C LEU A 273 5.47 3.67 -25.46
N GLU A 274 4.43 4.33 -25.97
CA GLU A 274 3.78 4.01 -27.26
C GLU A 274 4.76 4.00 -28.45
N ARG A 275 5.83 4.81 -28.37
CA ARG A 275 6.86 4.93 -29.42
C ARG A 275 8.04 3.98 -29.19
N THR A 276 8.07 3.29 -28.05
CA THR A 276 9.16 2.39 -27.67
C THR A 276 8.84 0.97 -28.16
N ARG A 277 9.76 0.37 -28.93
CA ARG A 277 9.60 -1.03 -29.36
C ARG A 277 9.95 -1.97 -28.21
N ILE A 278 9.00 -2.83 -27.82
CA ILE A 278 9.20 -3.86 -26.79
C ILE A 278 9.25 -5.23 -27.49
N PRO A 279 10.38 -5.96 -27.47
CA PRO A 279 10.59 -7.15 -28.30
C PRO A 279 9.64 -8.33 -28.08
N TRP A 280 8.93 -8.38 -26.95
CA TRP A 280 8.05 -9.50 -26.55
C TRP A 280 6.55 -9.13 -26.56
N ASP A 281 6.19 -8.02 -27.19
CA ASP A 281 4.84 -7.47 -27.16
C ASP A 281 3.89 -8.14 -28.15
N GLU A 282 3.45 -9.36 -27.80
CA GLU A 282 2.11 -9.82 -28.18
C GLU A 282 1.18 -10.06 -26.96
N GLN A 283 1.63 -10.04 -25.70
CA GLN A 283 0.78 -10.50 -24.58
C GLN A 283 0.91 -9.82 -23.20
N PHE A 284 1.74 -8.78 -22.97
CA PHE A 284 1.97 -8.27 -21.60
C PHE A 284 1.98 -6.75 -21.47
N LEU A 285 1.30 -6.23 -20.44
CA LEU A 285 1.38 -4.83 -20.04
C LEU A 285 2.55 -4.63 -19.05
N VAL A 286 3.34 -3.59 -19.28
CA VAL A 286 4.41 -3.16 -18.38
C VAL A 286 3.81 -2.21 -17.35
N GLU A 287 3.90 -2.56 -16.06
CA GLU A 287 3.69 -1.63 -14.95
C GLU A 287 5.07 -1.29 -14.37
N SER A 288 5.44 -0.02 -14.28
CA SER A 288 6.80 0.36 -13.87
C SER A 288 6.96 0.31 -12.35
N LEU A 289 7.99 -0.39 -11.85
CA LEU A 289 8.50 -0.14 -10.49
C LEU A 289 9.45 1.04 -10.48
N SER A 290 9.14 2.02 -9.64
CA SER A 290 10.12 2.87 -8.99
C SER A 290 10.91 2.00 -7.99
N LEU A 291 12.20 1.75 -8.26
CA LEU A 291 13.27 1.68 -7.24
C LEU A 291 14.64 1.22 -7.77
N ILE A 292 14.78 1.01 -9.07
CA ILE A 292 16.08 1.16 -9.74
C ILE A 292 15.75 1.81 -11.08
N GLN A 293 15.75 3.14 -11.18
CA GLN A 293 16.00 3.77 -12.48
C GLN A 293 17.48 3.50 -12.75
N PRO A 294 17.85 2.51 -13.59
CA PRO A 294 19.25 2.30 -13.86
C PRO A 294 19.61 3.47 -14.77
N SER A 295 20.49 4.36 -14.34
CA SER A 295 20.94 5.53 -15.09
C SER A 295 19.80 6.33 -15.74
N ILE A 296 19.27 7.31 -15.01
CA ILE A 296 18.53 8.45 -15.56
C ILE A 296 19.48 9.25 -16.46
N TRP A 297 19.82 8.67 -17.61
CA TRP A 297 20.66 9.26 -18.65
C TRP A 297 19.85 9.58 -19.91
N PRO A 298 18.88 8.75 -20.38
CA PRO A 298 18.23 9.02 -21.65
C PRO A 298 17.34 10.27 -21.64
N ILE A 299 16.39 10.34 -20.70
CA ILE A 299 15.38 11.41 -20.67
C ILE A 299 16.00 12.75 -20.26
N THR A 300 17.05 12.70 -19.46
CA THR A 300 17.76 13.81 -18.83
C THR A 300 18.77 14.52 -19.70
N LEU A 301 19.54 13.78 -20.48
CA LEU A 301 20.56 14.39 -21.32
C LEU A 301 19.92 15.15 -22.50
N SER A 302 18.71 14.74 -22.90
CA SER A 302 17.86 15.52 -23.83
C SER A 302 17.56 16.93 -23.29
N LEU A 303 17.42 17.09 -21.97
CA LEU A 303 17.18 18.39 -21.33
C LEU A 303 18.46 19.20 -21.12
N ILE A 304 19.63 18.56 -20.95
CA ILE A 304 20.92 19.26 -20.91
C ILE A 304 21.17 19.97 -22.23
N ILE A 305 20.90 19.31 -23.35
CA ILE A 305 21.39 19.80 -24.65
C ILE A 305 20.35 20.63 -25.41
N CYS A 306 19.06 20.35 -25.24
CA CYS A 306 18.00 21.22 -25.79
C CYS A 306 17.85 22.54 -25.02
N LYS A 307 18.35 22.65 -23.78
CA LYS A 307 18.24 23.87 -22.94
C LYS A 307 19.51 24.23 -22.15
N MET A 308 20.69 23.85 -22.63
CA MET A 308 21.91 24.60 -22.31
C MET A 308 21.79 25.97 -23.01
N GLU A 309 21.02 26.88 -22.42
CA GLU A 309 21.52 28.24 -22.36
C GLU A 309 22.84 28.14 -21.62
N ILE A 310 23.94 28.10 -22.38
CA ILE A 310 25.30 28.12 -21.86
C ILE A 310 25.32 29.29 -20.89
N SER A 311 25.45 29.01 -19.60
CA SER A 311 25.58 30.09 -18.62
C SER A 311 26.78 30.93 -19.08
N PRO A 312 26.61 32.26 -19.28
CA PRO A 312 27.65 33.10 -19.89
C PRO A 312 28.92 33.26 -19.03
N LYS A 313 29.07 32.48 -17.95
CA LYS A 313 30.13 32.54 -16.93
C LYS A 313 30.90 31.23 -16.77
N SER A 314 31.02 30.42 -17.83
CA SER A 314 31.81 29.17 -17.78
C SER A 314 33.23 29.40 -18.29
N ASP A 315 34.22 28.87 -17.58
CA ASP A 315 35.64 28.87 -17.99
C ASP A 315 35.94 27.80 -19.07
N ILE A 316 34.93 27.00 -19.47
CA ILE A 316 35.09 25.93 -20.46
C ILE A 316 35.10 26.51 -21.88
N PRO A 317 36.09 26.17 -22.73
CA PRO A 317 36.15 26.64 -24.10
C PRO A 317 34.88 26.32 -24.90
N PRO A 318 34.30 27.29 -25.64
CA PRO A 318 33.07 27.06 -26.43
C PRO A 318 33.20 25.92 -27.45
N ALA A 319 34.38 25.74 -28.03
CA ALA A 319 34.65 24.64 -28.97
C ALA A 319 34.53 23.25 -28.30
N LEU A 320 34.93 23.13 -27.03
CA LEU A 320 34.81 21.88 -26.29
C LEU A 320 33.34 21.59 -25.94
N LEU A 321 32.58 22.63 -25.55
CA LEU A 321 31.13 22.52 -25.30
C LEU A 321 30.37 22.09 -26.57
N ALA A 322 30.70 22.70 -27.72
CA ALA A 322 30.12 22.33 -29.01
C ALA A 322 30.40 20.85 -29.36
N LYS A 323 31.63 20.38 -29.12
CA LYS A 323 31.99 18.98 -29.33
C LYS A 323 31.22 18.03 -28.41
N MET A 324 31.06 18.37 -27.13
CA MET A 324 30.27 17.57 -26.18
C MET A 324 28.80 17.48 -26.60
N LYS A 325 28.24 18.60 -27.07
CA LYS A 325 26.87 18.65 -27.60
C LYS A 325 26.71 17.76 -28.83
N GLN A 326 27.63 17.88 -29.79
CA GLN A 326 27.64 17.08 -31.01
C GLN A 326 27.71 15.56 -30.70
N GLU A 327 28.58 15.15 -29.78
CA GLU A 327 28.69 13.75 -29.37
C GLU A 327 27.36 13.21 -28.83
N PHE A 328 26.68 13.97 -27.98
CA PHE A 328 25.39 13.51 -27.47
C PHE A 328 24.31 13.45 -28.55
N GLU A 329 24.17 14.49 -29.37
CA GLU A 329 23.17 14.53 -30.44
C GLU A 329 23.39 13.43 -31.48
N TYR A 330 24.64 12.99 -31.66
CA TYR A 330 24.99 11.87 -32.52
C TYR A 330 24.60 10.50 -31.91
N TRP A 331 24.89 10.28 -30.63
CA TRP A 331 24.65 8.99 -29.96
C TRP A 331 23.25 8.83 -29.38
N TYR A 332 22.42 9.87 -29.42
CA TYR A 332 21.05 9.87 -28.88
C TYR A 332 20.01 10.01 -30.00
N PRO A 333 18.83 9.35 -29.93
CA PRO A 333 18.34 8.47 -28.86
C PRO A 333 19.10 7.14 -28.76
N PHE A 334 18.98 6.47 -27.61
CA PHE A 334 19.48 5.10 -27.51
C PHE A 334 18.63 4.15 -28.37
N ASP A 335 19.30 3.33 -29.17
CA ASP A 335 18.63 2.34 -30.01
C ASP A 335 18.07 1.15 -29.22
N ILE A 336 18.86 0.61 -28.28
CA ILE A 336 18.51 -0.60 -27.52
C ILE A 336 18.96 -0.48 -26.07
N ARG A 337 18.11 -0.97 -25.16
CA ARG A 337 18.44 -1.18 -23.75
C ARG A 337 18.05 -2.58 -23.32
N VAL A 338 19.01 -3.34 -22.79
CA VAL A 338 18.79 -4.72 -22.32
C VAL A 338 18.83 -4.74 -20.80
N SER A 339 17.85 -5.39 -20.18
CA SER A 339 17.81 -5.67 -18.75
C SER A 339 17.08 -6.98 -18.46
N GLY A 340 17.33 -7.58 -17.30
CA GLY A 340 16.54 -8.71 -16.82
C GLY A 340 15.13 -8.26 -16.41
N VAL A 341 14.17 -9.19 -16.49
CA VAL A 341 12.75 -8.92 -16.18
C VAL A 341 12.55 -8.46 -14.75
N SER A 342 13.45 -8.79 -13.81
CA SER A 342 13.41 -8.29 -12.43
C SER A 342 13.45 -6.77 -12.31
N SER A 343 13.88 -6.05 -13.35
CA SER A 343 13.90 -4.58 -13.42
C SER A 343 12.59 -3.99 -13.94
N SER A 344 11.60 -4.82 -14.27
CA SER A 344 10.28 -4.46 -14.82
C SER A 344 9.18 -5.23 -14.10
N LEU A 345 8.14 -4.56 -13.56
CA LEU A 345 6.93 -5.28 -13.17
C LEU A 345 6.14 -5.56 -14.46
N LEU A 346 6.06 -6.82 -14.87
CA LEU A 346 5.18 -7.24 -15.95
C LEU A 346 3.91 -7.83 -15.34
N SER A 347 2.75 -7.27 -15.69
CA SER A 347 1.46 -7.85 -15.35
C SER A 347 0.84 -8.48 -16.60
N ARG A 348 0.34 -9.70 -16.45
CA ARG A 348 -0.24 -10.50 -17.55
C ARG A 348 -1.64 -9.96 -17.86
N LYS A 349 -1.89 -9.54 -19.11
CA LYS A 349 -3.26 -9.21 -19.55
C LYS A 349 -4.09 -10.48 -19.50
N GLY A 350 -5.12 -10.49 -18.64
CA GLY A 350 -6.27 -11.40 -18.70
C GLY A 350 -5.93 -12.87 -18.96
N GLY A 351 -5.62 -13.61 -17.90
CA GLY A 351 -5.76 -15.06 -17.89
C GLY A 351 -6.65 -15.43 -16.71
N GLU A 352 -7.90 -15.77 -16.98
CA GLU A 352 -8.71 -16.57 -16.07
C GLU A 352 -7.86 -17.80 -15.69
N GLN A 353 -7.43 -17.88 -14.43
CA GLN A 353 -6.91 -19.11 -13.86
C GLN A 353 -8.09 -19.81 -13.19
N GLY A 354 -8.53 -20.90 -13.82
CA GLY A 354 -9.43 -21.89 -13.22
C GLY A 354 -8.76 -22.71 -12.14
#